data_AF-A0A0F9QQW6-F1
#
_entry.id   AF-A0A0F9QQW6-F1
#
_cell.length_a   1.000
_cell.length_b   1.000
_cell.length_c   1.000
_cell.angle_alpha   90.00
_cell.angle_beta   90.00
_cell.angle_gamma   90.00
#
_symmetry.space_group_name_H-M   'P 1'
#
loop_
_entity.id
_entity.type
_entity.pdbx_description
1 polymer ?
#
loop_
_entity_poly.entity_id
_entity_poly.type
_entity_poly.pdbx_seq_one_letter_code
_entity_poly.pdbx_strand_id
1 'polypeptide(L)' 'MMLGLEIAQMLAGPEGRRLVATLSRLVKSQGISLKDAMSQSITHMEQIEALAQRSGRSVKEVADESLALYEASL' A
#
# COMPACT_ATOMS: atom_id res chain seq x y z
N MET A 1 6.07 12.08 2.22
CA MET A 1 5.39 11.89 0.91
C MET A 1 3.92 12.36 0.93
N MET A 2 3.60 13.48 1.58
CA MET A 2 2.21 13.84 1.90
C MET A 2 1.44 14.55 0.76
N LEU A 3 2.15 15.21 -0.17
CA LEU A 3 1.54 16.01 -1.25
C LEU A 3 1.01 15.16 -2.44
N GLY A 4 1.54 13.94 -2.64
CA GLY A 4 1.35 13.20 -3.89
C GLY A 4 -0.08 12.70 -4.11
N LEU A 5 -0.73 12.19 -3.06
CA LEU A 5 -2.08 11.64 -3.17
C LEU A 5 -3.14 12.74 -3.39
N GLU A 6 -3.00 13.87 -2.73
CA GLU A 6 -3.91 15.02 -2.88
C GLU A 6 -3.80 15.61 -4.30
N ILE A 7 -2.57 15.77 -4.81
CA ILE A 7 -2.34 16.19 -6.20
C ILE A 7 -2.92 15.16 -7.18
N ALA A 8 -2.67 13.87 -6.96
CA ALA A 8 -3.20 12.81 -7.82
C ALA A 8 -4.73 12.80 -7.84
N GLN A 9 -5.39 13.07 -6.71
CA GLN A 9 -6.85 13.20 -6.63
C GLN A 9 -7.37 14.42 -7.40
N MET A 10 -6.68 15.56 -7.32
CA MET A 10 -7.05 16.77 -8.06
C MET A 10 -6.87 16.60 -9.57
N LEU A 11 -5.85 15.87 -10.00
CA LEU A 11 -5.56 15.58 -11.42
C LEU A 11 -6.32 14.37 -11.97
N ALA A 12 -6.99 13.59 -11.12
CA ALA A 12 -7.70 12.39 -11.54
C ALA A 12 -8.90 12.72 -12.43
N GLY A 13 -9.04 11.98 -13.53
CA GLY A 13 -10.25 11.93 -14.34
C GLY A 13 -11.46 11.32 -13.58
N PRO A 14 -12.64 11.27 -14.20
CA PRO A 14 -13.86 10.76 -13.58
C PRO A 14 -13.71 9.36 -12.97
N GLU A 15 -13.03 8.45 -13.67
CA GLU A 15 -12.77 7.08 -13.25
C GLU A 15 -11.83 7.04 -12.05
N GLY A 16 -10.77 7.84 -12.07
CA GLY A 16 -9.83 7.95 -10.95
C GLY A 16 -10.50 8.48 -9.67
N ARG A 17 -11.38 9.48 -9.81
CA ARG A 17 -12.17 9.98 -8.67
C ARG A 17 -13.13 8.92 -8.11
N ARG A 18 -13.77 8.12 -8.99
CA ARG A 18 -14.62 6.98 -8.55
C ARG A 18 -13.81 5.91 -7.83
N LEU A 19 -12.61 5.60 -8.31
CA LEU A 19 -11.70 4.65 -7.67
C LEU A 19 -11.33 5.13 -6.27
N VAL A 20 -10.88 6.38 -6.13
CA VAL A 20 -10.54 6.98 -4.84
C VAL A 20 -11.72 6.96 -3.86
N ALA A 21 -12.92 7.31 -4.32
CA ALA A 21 -14.13 7.27 -3.49
C ALA A 21 -14.47 5.84 -3.04
N THR A 22 -14.25 4.85 -3.90
CA THR A 22 -14.48 3.43 -3.57
C THR A 22 -13.47 2.93 -2.55
N LEU A 23 -12.18 3.16 -2.77
CA LEU A 23 -11.12 2.81 -1.83
C LEU A 23 -11.34 3.50 -0.48
N SER A 24 -11.70 4.79 -0.48
CA SER A 24 -12.01 5.55 0.75
C SER A 24 -13.15 4.93 1.56
N ARG A 25 -14.20 4.40 0.90
CA ARG A 25 -15.28 3.70 1.61
C ARG A 25 -14.81 2.37 2.22
N LEU A 26 -14.00 1.61 1.49
CA LEU A 26 -13.52 0.29 1.89
C LEU A 26 -12.56 0.33 3.08
N VAL A 27 -11.67 1.31 3.12
CA VAL A 27 -10.74 1.49 4.25
C VAL A 27 -11.46 2.10 5.45
N LYS A 28 -12.43 3.00 5.22
CA LYS A 28 -13.23 3.60 6.30
C LYS A 28 -14.09 2.57 7.03
N SER A 29 -14.60 1.54 6.36
CA SER A 29 -15.31 0.44 7.03
C SER A 29 -14.42 -0.39 7.96
N GLN A 30 -13.10 -0.28 7.82
CA GLN A 30 -12.09 -0.90 8.68
C GLN A 30 -11.54 0.07 9.73
N GLY A 31 -12.13 1.28 9.86
CA GLY A 31 -11.72 2.28 10.84
C GLY A 31 -10.45 3.07 10.49
N ILE A 32 -9.94 2.95 9.26
CA ILE A 32 -8.72 3.62 8.80
C ILE A 32 -9.02 4.60 7.66
N SER A 33 -8.23 5.68 7.56
CA SER A 33 -8.34 6.62 6.45
C SER A 33 -7.61 6.11 5.21
N LEU A 34 -8.04 6.52 4.01
CA LEU A 34 -7.33 6.17 2.77
C LEU A 34 -5.89 6.65 2.77
N LYS A 35 -5.65 7.82 3.36
CA LYS A 35 -4.31 8.38 3.51
C LYS A 35 -3.42 7.47 4.35
N ASP A 36 -3.91 7.02 5.50
CA ASP A 36 -3.14 6.17 6.40
C ASP A 36 -2.91 4.79 5.78
N ALA A 37 -3.92 4.21 5.15
CA ALA A 37 -3.80 2.94 4.43
C ALA A 37 -2.72 3.02 3.34
N MET A 38 -2.76 4.06 2.50
CA MET A 38 -1.74 4.28 1.46
C MET A 38 -0.35 4.48 2.06
N SER A 39 -0.22 5.26 3.14
CA SER A 39 1.06 5.47 3.80
C SER A 39 1.63 4.17 4.36
N GLN A 40 0.81 3.35 5.01
CA GLN A 40 1.21 2.04 5.52
C GLN A 40 1.64 1.11 4.40
N SER A 41 0.89 1.06 3.29
CA SER A 41 1.26 0.26 2.12
C SER A 41 2.59 0.70 1.52
N ILE A 42 2.84 2.00 1.38
CA ILE A 42 4.12 2.51 0.87
C ILE A 42 5.27 2.13 1.81
N THR A 43 5.13 2.39 3.12
CA THR A 43 6.17 2.02 4.09
C THR A 43 6.44 0.52 4.07
N HIS A 44 5.40 -0.31 3.93
CA HIS A 44 5.58 -1.76 3.83
C HIS A 44 6.34 -2.14 2.55
N MET A 45 6.01 -1.57 1.39
CA MET A 45 6.76 -1.81 0.15
C MET A 45 8.22 -1.38 0.28
N GLU A 46 8.50 -0.20 0.85
CA GLU A 46 9.86 0.28 1.08
C GLU A 46 10.66 -0.69 1.97
N GLN A 47 10.03 -1.30 2.98
CA GLN A 47 10.65 -2.32 3.82
C GLN A 47 10.97 -3.60 3.05
N ILE A 48 10.05 -4.09 2.22
CA ILE A 48 10.27 -5.27 1.37
C ILE A 48 11.41 -5.00 0.40
N GLU A 49 11.44 -3.83 -0.25
CA GLU A 49 12.50 -3.43 -1.16
C GLU A 49 13.87 -3.36 -0.46
N ALA A 50 13.92 -2.75 0.72
CA ALA A 50 15.14 -2.67 1.52
C ALA A 50 15.64 -4.08 1.93
N LEU A 51 14.73 -4.97 2.30
CA LEU A 51 15.06 -6.35 2.68
C LEU A 51 15.54 -7.16 1.47
N ALA A 52 14.88 -7.04 0.32
CA ALA A 52 15.28 -7.66 -0.94
C ALA A 52 16.70 -7.22 -1.34
N GLN A 53 16.98 -5.91 -1.29
CA GLN A 53 18.30 -5.38 -1.60
C GLN A 53 19.38 -5.90 -0.63
N ARG A 54 19.10 -5.94 0.68
CA ARG A 54 20.06 -6.43 1.69
C ARG A 54 20.33 -7.93 1.59
N SER A 55 19.34 -8.71 1.21
CA SER A 55 19.43 -10.17 1.10
C SER A 55 19.87 -10.65 -0.29
N GLY A 56 20.00 -9.76 -1.27
CA GLY A 56 20.32 -10.11 -2.65
C GLY A 56 19.22 -10.92 -3.35
N ARG A 57 17.97 -10.74 -2.92
CA ARG A 57 16.78 -11.45 -3.42
C ARG A 57 15.87 -10.51 -4.20
N SER A 58 14.91 -11.06 -4.94
CA SER A 58 13.87 -10.27 -5.57
C SER A 58 12.82 -9.81 -4.55
N VAL A 59 12.20 -8.66 -4.83
CA VAL A 59 11.05 -8.14 -4.05
C VAL A 59 9.93 -9.18 -3.94
N LYS A 60 9.67 -9.92 -5.04
CA LYS A 60 8.64 -10.96 -5.07
C LYS A 60 8.94 -12.08 -4.08
N GLU A 61 10.16 -12.62 -4.09
CA GLU A 61 10.53 -13.72 -3.18
C GLU A 61 10.39 -13.31 -1.71
N VAL A 62 10.77 -12.08 -1.38
CA VAL A 62 10.62 -11.55 -0.02
C VAL A 62 9.16 -11.34 0.37
N ALA A 63 8.33 -10.85 -0.57
CA ALA A 63 6.90 -10.69 -0.34
C ALA A 63 6.18 -12.03 -0.16
N ASP A 64 6.47 -13.01 -1.01
CA ASP A 64 5.89 -14.36 -0.95
C ASP A 64 6.25 -15.06 0.38
N GLU A 65 7.50 -14.92 0.84
CA GLU A 65 7.91 -15.46 2.15
C GLU A 65 7.25 -14.72 3.32
N SER A 66 7.15 -13.39 3.24
CA SER A 66 6.48 -12.59 4.28
C SER A 66 5.01 -12.98 4.43
N LEU A 67 4.33 -13.25 3.31
CA LEU A 67 2.96 -13.75 3.30
C LEU A 67 2.87 -15.14 3.92
N ALA A 68 3.75 -16.06 3.54
CA ALA A 68 3.78 -17.42 4.10
C ALA A 68 4.00 -17.41 5.63
N LEU A 69 4.88 -16.54 6.13
CA LEU A 69 5.11 -16.37 7.57
C LEU A 69 3.89 -15.80 8.29
N TYR A 70 3.18 -14.85 7.69
CA TYR A 70 1.94 -14.31 8.24
C TYR A 70 0.85 -15.38 8.31
N GLU A 71 0.63 -16.13 7.23
CA GLU A 71 -0.37 -17.22 7.18
C GLU A 71 -0.08 -18.32 8.21
N ALA A 72 1.19 -18.64 8.45
CA ALA A 72 1.60 -19.60 9.48
C ALA A 72 1.42 -19.09 10.92
N SER A 73 1.19 -17.78 11.11
CA SER A 73 1.03 -17.14 12.43
C SER A 73 -0.43 -16.92 12.85
N LEU A 74 -1.38 -17.24 11.96
CA LEU A 74 -2.83 -17.20 12.20
C LEU A 74 -3.34 -18.52 12.79
#